data_AF-A0A968T1A1-F1
#
_entry.id   AF-A0A968T1A1-F1
#
_cell.length_a   1.000
_cell.length_b   1.000
_cell.length_c   1.000
_cell.angle_alpha   90.00
_cell.angle_beta   90.00
_cell.angle_gamma   90.00
#
_symmetry.space_group_name_H-M   'P 1'
#
loop_
_entity.id
_entity.type
_entity.pdbx_description
1 polymer ?
#
loop_
_entity_poly.entity_id
_entity_poly.type
_entity_poly.pdbx_seq_one_letter_code
_entity_poly.pdbx_strand_id
1 'polypeptide(L)'
;MKIKLGILSSPRIVPFIGYSNGTFTFIGGEVLEDIGISKPIEGQSRWKNLKSMIKRYLADEFAGVKVQVIFKGQTQEVITNKYGVFNARFKHDAEEIEDVIWQKAYFRLNEIVHPKQIDDAKLKAR
;
A
#
# COMPACT_ATOMS: atom_id res chain seq x y z
N MET A 1 -0.50 -18.51 1.99
CA MET A 1 -0.23 -19.56 3.01
C MET A 1 0.21 -19.00 4.36
N LYS A 2 1.05 -17.94 4.43
CA LYS A 2 1.54 -17.39 5.72
C LYS A 2 0.58 -16.48 6.49
N ILE A 3 -0.43 -15.89 5.84
CA ILE A 3 -1.48 -15.10 6.52
C ILE A 3 -2.29 -15.97 7.51
N LYS A 4 -2.48 -17.27 7.21
CA LYS A 4 -3.14 -18.23 8.10
C LYS A 4 -2.31 -18.61 9.33
N LEU A 5 -1.03 -18.26 9.41
CA LEU A 5 -0.11 -18.72 10.46
C LEU A 5 0.16 -17.67 11.56
N GLY A 6 -0.47 -16.49 11.53
CA GLY A 6 -0.41 -15.53 12.64
C GLY A 6 0.97 -14.92 12.92
N ILE A 7 1.90 -14.96 11.95
CA ILE A 7 3.29 -14.48 12.08
C ILE A 7 3.52 -13.14 11.34
N LEU A 8 2.51 -12.58 10.67
CA LEU A 8 2.64 -11.30 9.98
C LEU A 8 2.22 -10.15 10.90
N SER A 9 3.13 -9.21 11.07
CA SER A 9 2.86 -7.92 11.69
C SER A 9 1.80 -7.17 10.89
N SER A 10 0.94 -6.38 11.55
CA SER A 10 -0.17 -5.68 10.89
C SER A 10 0.32 -4.82 9.70
N PRO A 11 -0.26 -4.95 8.50
CA PRO A 11 0.09 -4.09 7.38
C PRO A 11 -0.25 -2.63 7.71
N ARG A 12 0.60 -1.70 7.27
CA ARG A 12 0.44 -0.26 7.47
C ARG A 12 0.56 0.47 6.14
N ILE A 13 -0.30 1.47 5.93
CA ILE A 13 -0.22 2.39 4.80
C ILE A 13 0.72 3.55 5.16
N VAL A 14 1.68 3.83 4.28
CA VAL A 14 2.53 5.01 4.33
C VAL A 14 2.17 5.90 3.13
N PRO A 15 1.40 6.98 3.33
CA PRO A 15 1.00 7.85 2.23
C PRO A 15 2.15 8.75 1.77
N PHE A 16 2.16 9.06 0.48
CA PHE A 16 3.02 10.10 -0.10
C PHE A 16 2.24 11.43 -0.19
N ILE A 17 2.97 12.53 -0.41
CA ILE A 17 2.34 13.81 -0.73
C ILE A 17 1.63 13.69 -2.09
N GLY A 18 0.31 13.88 -2.08
CA GLY A 18 -0.49 13.95 -3.30
C GLY A 18 -0.40 15.33 -3.97
N TYR A 19 -0.77 15.39 -5.24
CA TYR A 19 -0.80 16.63 -6.01
C TYR A 19 -2.05 16.70 -6.89
N SER A 20 -2.47 17.91 -7.22
CA SER A 20 -3.65 18.18 -8.02
C SER A 20 -3.36 19.26 -9.05
N ASN A 21 -4.02 19.18 -10.20
CA ASN A 21 -4.00 20.22 -11.23
C ASN A 21 -5.39 20.85 -11.46
N GLY A 22 -6.30 20.73 -10.48
CA GLY A 22 -7.67 21.22 -10.55
C GLY A 22 -8.65 20.25 -11.21
N THR A 23 -8.22 19.51 -12.24
CA THR A 23 -9.07 18.50 -12.91
C THR A 23 -8.79 17.08 -12.41
N PHE A 24 -7.54 16.79 -12.07
CA PHE A 24 -7.10 15.49 -11.60
C PHE A 24 -6.31 15.63 -10.31
N THR A 25 -6.56 14.71 -9.38
CA THR A 25 -5.76 14.56 -8.17
C THR A 25 -5.13 13.18 -8.13
N PHE A 26 -3.83 13.14 -7.85
CA PHE A 26 -3.03 11.93 -7.74
C PHE A 26 -2.65 11.72 -6.27
N ILE A 27 -3.05 10.58 -5.73
CA ILE A 27 -2.78 10.20 -4.34
C ILE A 27 -2.15 8.82 -4.36
N GLY A 28 -0.99 8.67 -3.74
CA GLY A 28 -0.25 7.41 -3.71
C GLY A 28 0.34 7.12 -2.35
N GLY A 29 0.93 5.95 -2.25
CA GLY A 29 1.61 5.50 -1.05
C GLY A 29 2.12 4.07 -1.21
N GLU A 30 2.62 3.54 -0.11
CA GLU A 30 3.07 2.16 -0.02
C GLU A 30 2.40 1.43 1.14
N VAL A 31 2.27 0.12 1.01
CA VAL A 31 1.86 -0.78 2.09
C VAL A 31 3.09 -1.54 2.55
N LEU A 32 3.41 -1.40 3.83
CA LEU A 32 4.53 -2.04 4.48
C LEU A 32 4.05 -2.94 5.62
N GLU A 33 4.89 -3.86 6.04
CA GLU A 33 4.69 -4.57 7.30
C GLU A 33 5.08 -3.67 8.47
N ASP A 34 4.27 -3.63 9.53
CA ASP A 34 4.67 -3.00 10.78
C ASP A 34 5.64 -3.90 11.56
N ILE A 35 6.87 -4.00 11.06
CA ILE A 35 7.92 -4.77 11.71
C ILE A 35 8.26 -4.03 13.00
N GLY A 36 7.69 -4.45 14.12
CA GLY A 36 8.07 -3.97 15.45
C GLY A 36 9.52 -4.37 15.74
N ILE A 37 10.48 -3.64 15.16
CA ILE A 37 11.91 -3.87 15.34
C ILE A 37 12.24 -3.49 16.80
N SER A 38 12.05 -4.44 17.71
CA SER A 38 12.66 -4.38 19.03
C SER A 38 14.17 -4.32 18.83
N LYS A 39 14.85 -3.36 19.48
CA LYS A 39 16.32 -3.21 19.48
C LYS A 39 16.98 -4.59 19.67
N PRO A 40 18.05 -4.92 18.93
CA PRO A 40 18.80 -6.15 19.17
C PRO A 40 19.32 -6.11 20.60
N ILE A 41 18.87 -7.05 21.44
CA ILE A 41 19.47 -7.28 22.75
C ILE A 41 20.72 -8.13 22.50
N GLU A 42 21.87 -7.70 23.02
CA GLU A 42 23.13 -8.44 22.91
C GLU A 42 22.93 -9.90 23.34
N GLY A 43 23.30 -10.85 22.47
CA GLY A 43 23.26 -12.29 22.76
C GLY A 43 22.20 -13.14 22.03
N GLN A 44 21.31 -12.58 21.20
CA GLN A 44 20.34 -13.40 20.46
C GLN A 44 20.88 -14.05 19.17
N SER A 45 20.35 -15.24 18.87
CA SER A 45 20.90 -16.23 17.93
C SER A 45 21.06 -15.74 16.49
N ARG A 46 22.15 -16.20 15.85
CA ARG A 46 22.52 -15.96 14.44
C ARG A 46 21.37 -16.26 13.45
N TRP A 47 20.46 -17.16 13.82
CA TRP A 47 19.27 -17.52 13.05
C TRP A 47 18.18 -16.44 13.02
N LYS A 48 18.04 -15.62 14.07
CA LYS A 48 17.07 -14.52 14.08
C LYS A 48 17.52 -13.37 13.19
N ASN A 49 18.83 -13.06 13.19
CA ASN A 49 19.43 -12.09 12.29
C ASN A 49 19.34 -12.53 10.81
N LEU A 50 19.55 -13.83 10.55
CA LEU A 50 19.38 -14.39 9.20
C LEU A 50 17.92 -14.33 8.73
N LYS A 51 16.94 -14.58 9.60
CA LYS A 51 15.50 -14.37 9.30
C LYS A 51 15.20 -12.92 8.93
N SER A 52 15.70 -11.95 9.67
CA SER A 52 15.52 -10.52 9.37
C SER A 52 16.13 -10.13 8.01
N MET A 53 17.27 -10.73 7.67
CA MET A 53 17.91 -10.56 6.37
C MET A 53 17.12 -11.18 5.21
N ILE A 54 16.61 -12.40 5.39
CA ILE A 54 15.79 -13.09 4.37
C ILE A 54 14.45 -12.36 4.19
N LYS A 55 13.86 -11.81 5.26
CA LYS A 55 12.61 -11.05 5.22
C LYS A 55 12.74 -9.75 4.42
N ARG A 56 13.89 -9.06 4.49
CA ARG A 56 14.22 -7.89 3.63
C ARG A 56 14.28 -8.23 2.13
N TYR A 57 14.49 -9.49 1.77
CA TYR A 57 14.57 -9.96 0.39
C TYR A 57 13.23 -10.48 -0.16
N LEU A 58 12.25 -10.77 0.71
CA LEU A 58 10.91 -11.26 0.33
C LEU A 58 9.94 -10.11 0.00
N ALA A 59 10.40 -9.11 -0.77
CA ALA A 59 9.65 -7.91 -1.16
C ALA A 59 8.30 -8.17 -1.86
N ASP A 60 7.99 -9.42 -2.19
CA ASP A 60 6.71 -9.90 -2.72
C ASP A 60 5.56 -9.91 -1.70
N GLU A 61 5.79 -9.68 -0.40
CA GLU A 61 4.75 -9.86 0.63
C GLU A 61 3.59 -8.85 0.56
N PHE A 62 3.75 -7.70 -0.11
CA PHE A 62 2.69 -6.68 -0.26
C PHE A 62 2.22 -6.45 -1.69
N ALA A 63 2.51 -7.35 -2.62
CA ALA A 63 1.85 -7.35 -3.92
C ALA A 63 0.38 -7.81 -3.79
N GLY A 64 -0.55 -7.12 -4.46
CA GLY A 64 -1.95 -7.56 -4.50
C GLY A 64 -2.83 -7.09 -3.34
N VAL A 65 -2.34 -6.19 -2.48
CA VAL A 65 -3.14 -5.62 -1.38
C VAL A 65 -4.12 -4.60 -1.94
N LYS A 66 -5.40 -4.72 -1.57
CA LYS A 66 -6.44 -3.74 -1.92
C LYS A 66 -6.41 -2.58 -0.93
N VAL A 67 -6.23 -1.38 -1.47
CA VAL A 67 -6.29 -0.13 -0.71
C VAL A 67 -7.47 0.68 -1.21
N GLN A 68 -8.32 1.10 -0.29
CA GLN A 68 -9.39 2.06 -0.55
C GLN A 68 -8.88 3.46 -0.22
N VAL A 69 -8.92 4.35 -1.19
CA VAL A 69 -8.56 5.76 -1.07
C VAL A 69 -9.84 6.59 -1.17
N ILE A 70 -10.06 7.47 -0.20
CA ILE A 70 -11.23 8.34 -0.15
C ILE A 70 -10.76 9.79 -0.19
N PHE A 71 -11.26 10.56 -1.15
CA PHE A 71 -10.89 11.95 -1.35
C PHE A 71 -12.10 12.72 -1.91
N LYS A 72 -12.46 13.85 -1.30
CA LYS A 72 -13.63 14.68 -1.68
C LYS A 72 -14.93 13.87 -1.89
N GLY A 73 -15.20 12.92 -0.99
CA GLY A 73 -16.38 12.03 -1.09
C GLY A 73 -16.30 10.96 -2.19
N GLN A 74 -15.32 11.02 -3.09
CA GLN A 74 -15.03 9.97 -4.06
C GLN A 74 -14.23 8.84 -3.41
N THR A 75 -14.49 7.62 -3.86
CA THR A 75 -13.80 6.41 -3.37
C THR A 75 -13.17 5.68 -4.54
N GLN A 76 -11.90 5.28 -4.40
CA GLN A 76 -11.20 4.44 -5.36
C GLN A 76 -10.58 3.23 -4.67
N GLU A 77 -10.77 2.06 -5.27
CA GLU A 77 -10.06 0.85 -4.88
C GLU A 77 -8.89 0.61 -5.83
N VAL A 78 -7.70 0.48 -5.26
CA VAL A 78 -6.45 0.27 -6.01
C VAL A 78 -5.70 -0.92 -5.43
N ILE A 79 -4.88 -1.56 -6.26
CA ILE A 79 -4.11 -2.74 -5.88
C ILE A 79 -2.63 -2.37 -5.89
N THR A 80 -1.92 -2.75 -4.83
CA THR A 80 -0.47 -2.55 -4.74
C THR A 80 0.28 -3.41 -5.76
N ASN A 81 1.32 -2.83 -6.36
CA ASN A 81 2.22 -3.55 -7.27
C ASN A 81 3.20 -4.46 -6.51
N LYS A 82 4.14 -5.11 -7.23
CA LYS A 82 5.18 -5.99 -6.65
C LYS A 82 6.10 -5.32 -5.62
N TYR A 83 6.06 -4.00 -5.50
CA TYR A 83 6.84 -3.24 -4.52
C TYR A 83 5.98 -2.72 -3.36
N GLY A 84 4.70 -3.12 -3.27
CA GLY A 84 3.77 -2.62 -2.26
C GLY A 84 3.23 -1.21 -2.54
N VAL A 85 3.52 -0.62 -3.71
CA VAL A 85 3.15 0.75 -4.06
C VAL A 85 1.78 0.79 -4.73
N PHE A 86 0.94 1.76 -4.37
CA PHE A 86 -0.36 2.03 -5.00
C PHE A 86 -0.48 3.50 -5.44
N ASN A 87 -1.33 3.74 -6.45
CA ASN A 87 -1.66 5.08 -6.94
C ASN A 87 -3.15 5.14 -7.29
N ALA A 88 -3.85 6.15 -6.78
CA ALA A 88 -5.23 6.49 -7.09
C ALA A 88 -5.29 7.83 -7.84
N ARG A 89 -6.20 7.93 -8.80
CA ARG A 89 -6.40 9.13 -9.64
C ARG A 89 -7.85 9.55 -9.61
N PHE A 90 -8.15 10.66 -8.97
CA PHE A 90 -9.49 11.23 -8.92
C PHE A 90 -9.67 12.23 -10.06
N LYS A 91 -10.87 12.28 -10.63
CA LYS A 91 -11.28 13.29 -11.61
C LYS A 91 -12.29 14.21 -10.94
N HIS A 92 -12.15 15.50 -11.17
CA HIS A 92 -13.05 16.54 -10.70
C HIS A 92 -13.59 17.32 -11.89
N ASP A 93 -14.81 17.83 -11.74
CA ASP A 93 -15.33 18.82 -12.68
C ASP A 93 -14.58 20.14 -12.45
N ALA A 94 -14.20 20.77 -13.55
CA ALA A 94 -13.23 21.87 -13.56
C ALA A 94 -13.86 23.17 -13.06
N GLU A 95 -14.15 23.28 -11.76
CA GLU A 95 -14.74 24.49 -11.18
C GLU A 95 -14.42 24.72 -9.68
N GLU A 96 -13.88 23.74 -8.94
CA GLU A 96 -13.52 23.96 -7.53
C GLU A 96 -12.10 24.51 -7.39
N ILE A 97 -11.95 25.84 -7.58
CA ILE A 97 -10.81 26.57 -7.05
C ILE A 97 -11.02 26.71 -5.54
N GLU A 98 -10.60 25.70 -4.79
CA GLU A 98 -10.48 25.82 -3.34
C GLU A 98 -9.19 26.57 -3.00
N ASP A 99 -9.30 27.62 -2.20
CA ASP A 99 -8.16 28.40 -1.68
C ASP A 99 -7.36 27.63 -0.60
N VAL A 100 -7.49 26.31 -0.58
CA VAL A 100 -6.95 25.39 0.42
C VAL A 100 -5.83 24.56 -0.22
N ILE A 101 -4.59 24.91 0.16
CA ILE A 101 -3.37 24.28 -0.35
C ILE A 101 -3.25 22.80 0.10
N TRP A 102 -3.74 22.46 1.29
CA TRP A 102 -3.63 21.12 1.88
C TRP A 102 -4.99 20.51 2.16
N GLN A 103 -5.23 19.34 1.58
CA GLN A 103 -6.49 18.62 1.73
C GLN A 103 -6.26 17.21 2.30
N LYS A 104 -7.24 16.71 3.04
CA LYS A 104 -7.16 15.40 3.68
C LYS A 104 -7.66 14.31 2.74
N ALA A 105 -6.85 13.27 2.58
CA ALA A 105 -7.26 12.00 2.02
C ALA A 105 -7.33 10.96 3.14
N TYR A 106 -8.26 10.01 3.02
CA TYR A 106 -8.41 8.91 3.95
C TYR A 106 -8.07 7.60 3.25
N PHE A 107 -7.48 6.69 4.01
CA PHE A 107 -7.04 5.40 3.50
C PHE A 107 -7.61 4.28 4.36
N ARG A 108 -8.00 3.18 3.72
CA ARG A 108 -8.40 1.94 4.38
C ARG A 108 -7.73 0.76 3.70
N LEU A 109 -7.12 -0.10 4.51
CA LEU A 109 -6.70 -1.42 4.08
C LEU A 109 -7.94 -2.30 3.99
N ASN A 110 -8.26 -2.76 2.78
CA ASN A 110 -9.26 -3.80 2.56
C ASN A 110 -8.57 -5.17 2.60
N GLU A 111 -9.35 -6.25 2.48
CA GLU A 111 -8.82 -7.63 2.54
C GLU A 111 -7.58 -7.83 1.64
N ILE A 112 -6.60 -8.59 2.15
CA ILE A 112 -5.41 -8.95 1.38
C ILE A 112 -5.81 -9.99 0.33
N VAL A 113 -5.83 -9.61 -0.95
CA VAL A 113 -6.05 -10.56 -2.04
C VAL A 113 -4.70 -11.18 -2.39
N HIS A 114 -4.54 -12.47 -2.08
CA HIS A 114 -3.32 -13.19 -2.45
C HIS A 114 -3.16 -13.20 -3.99
N PRO A 115 -1.95 -12.93 -4.53
CA PRO A 115 -1.71 -12.81 -5.97
C PRO A 115 -1.91 -14.09 -6.79
N LYS A 116 -2.31 -15.22 -6.17
CA LYS A 116 -2.68 -16.45 -6.89
C LYS A 116 -4.06 -16.43 -7.55
N GLN A 117 -4.72 -15.27 -7.63
CA GLN A 117 -6.01 -15.10 -8.31
C GLN A 117 -6.04 -13.95 -9.33
N ILE A 118 -4.92 -13.27 -9.58
CA ILE A 118 -4.84 -12.31 -10.69
C ILE A 118 -4.38 -13.08 -11.91
N ASP A 119 -5.34 -13.79 -12.49
CA ASP A 119 -5.25 -14.49 -13.77
C ASP A 119 -4.73 -13.56 -14.87
N ASP A 120 -3.98 -14.12 -15.81
CA ASP A 120 -3.24 -13.50 -16.92
C ASP A 120 -4.14 -12.76 -17.95
N ALA A 121 -5.39 -12.49 -17.60
CA ALA A 121 -6.45 -12.01 -18.49
C ALA A 121 -6.47 -10.48 -18.73
N LYS A 122 -5.70 -9.67 -17.98
CA LYS A 122 -5.76 -8.19 -18.11
C LYS A 122 -4.50 -7.50 -18.62
N LEU A 123 -3.42 -8.22 -18.94
CA LEU A 123 -2.23 -7.61 -19.57
C LEU A 123 -2.24 -7.67 -21.12
N LYS A 124 -3.33 -8.14 -21.74
CA LYS A 124 -3.49 -8.24 -23.22
C LYS A 124 -4.74 -7.54 -23.79
N ALA A 125 -5.19 -6.45 -23.19
CA ALA A 125 -6.12 -5.52 -23.83
C ALA A 125 -5.69 -4.11 -23.43
N ARG A 126 -4.88 -3.48 -24.30
CA ARG A 126 -5.30 -2.37 -25.19
C ARG A 126 -5.41 -1.05 -24.45
#